data_AF-A0A1I0WAD0-F1
#
_entry.id   AF-A0A1I0WAD0-F1
#
_cell.length_a   1.000
_cell.length_b   1.000
_cell.length_c   1.000
_cell.angle_alpha   90.00
_cell.angle_beta   90.00
_cell.angle_gamma   90.00
#
_symmetry.space_group_name_H-M   'P 1'
#
loop_
_entity.id
_entity.type
_entity.pdbx_description
1 polymer ?
#
loop_
_entity_poly.entity_id
_entity_poly.type
_entity_poly.pdbx_seq_one_letter_code
_entity_poly.pdbx_strand_id
1 'polypeptide(L)'
;MKKRTVLALLIAVTSLSVLSGCNKNEFLADKKDNIANSNKEEFSDTYEEYEDEYSDYSEPSEEDSSDSYSTSSVDVEEYYNRTSEILSKTDVDSSPNQVSEKQAKKDFADRGFKDFPIMTCYDAKGNFEDKEDISESSDEIHPSYIMYYYTADKNLWVIYETNGQFQAYPTFYFFAKSEKNENVKDMILCESESINVHIPDNNQFYDIIPNGTDCVVRKVDRIDADYISSLTEEDIDGLW
;
A
#
# COMPACT_ATOMS: atom_id res chain seq x y z
N MET A 1 29.01 -12.77 -1.46
CA MET A 1 27.92 -11.89 -1.94
C MET A 1 26.69 -12.17 -1.09
N LYS A 2 26.19 -11.17 -0.35
CA LYS A 2 25.01 -11.32 0.51
C LYS A 2 23.77 -11.40 -0.40
N LYS A 3 23.04 -12.52 -0.34
CA LYS A 3 21.74 -12.66 -1.00
C LYS A 3 20.78 -11.71 -0.28
N ARG A 4 20.35 -10.65 -0.97
CA ARG A 4 19.31 -9.73 -0.49
C ARG A 4 17.98 -10.34 -0.91
N THR A 5 17.18 -10.73 0.08
CA THR A 5 15.79 -11.11 -0.10
C THR A 5 15.02 -9.85 -0.51
N VAL A 6 14.67 -9.73 -1.78
CA VAL A 6 13.83 -8.64 -2.28
C VAL A 6 12.41 -9.18 -2.29
N LEU A 7 11.59 -8.63 -1.40
CA LEU A 7 10.15 -8.80 -1.39
C LEU A 7 9.63 -8.11 -2.65
N ALA A 8 9.44 -8.87 -3.73
CA ALA A 8 8.77 -8.37 -4.92
C ALA A 8 7.35 -7.96 -4.50
N LEU A 9 7.09 -6.66 -4.43
CA LEU A 9 5.78 -6.04 -4.24
C LEU A 9 4.96 -6.24 -5.53
N LEU A 10 4.70 -7.51 -5.81
CA LEU A 10 3.78 -8.05 -6.81
C LEU A 10 2.38 -7.75 -6.31
N ILE A 11 1.82 -6.57 -6.65
CA ILE A 11 0.43 -6.17 -6.37
C ILE A 11 -0.05 -6.74 -5.03
N ALA A 12 0.66 -6.39 -3.95
CA ALA A 12 0.31 -6.77 -2.59
C ALA A 12 0.01 -5.48 -1.83
N VAL A 13 -1.05 -4.78 -2.25
CA VAL A 13 -1.83 -3.97 -1.31
C VAL A 13 -3.10 -4.74 -0.96
N THR A 14 -2.90 -6.00 -0.56
CA THR A 14 -3.68 -6.64 0.49
C THR A 14 -2.71 -7.39 1.41
N SER A 15 -2.65 -6.92 2.66
CA SER A 15 -2.01 -7.55 3.84
C SER A 15 -0.48 -7.77 3.82
N LEU A 16 0.28 -6.88 4.49
CA LEU A 16 1.31 -7.26 5.47
C LEU A 16 1.86 -6.06 6.27
N SER A 17 1.05 -5.45 7.15
CA SER A 17 1.57 -4.66 8.29
C SER A 17 0.59 -4.41 9.45
N VAL A 18 -0.60 -5.00 9.47
CA VAL A 18 -1.44 -5.06 10.68
C VAL A 18 -1.93 -6.48 10.87
N LEU A 19 -1.08 -7.38 11.38
CA LEU A 19 -1.45 -8.61 12.09
C LEU A 19 -0.18 -9.24 12.68
N SER A 20 0.41 -8.54 13.64
CA SER A 20 1.23 -9.14 14.71
C SER A 20 0.86 -8.42 15.99
N GLY A 21 -0.30 -8.80 16.52
CA GLY A 21 -0.90 -8.18 17.70
C GLY A 21 -2.36 -8.56 17.89
N CYS A 22 -2.66 -9.86 17.94
CA CYS A 22 -3.95 -10.30 18.50
C CYS A 22 -4.06 -9.84 19.96
N ASN A 23 -5.21 -9.27 20.29
CA ASN A 23 -5.86 -9.24 21.60
C ASN A 23 -5.06 -8.68 22.80
N LYS A 24 -5.38 -7.43 23.17
CA LYS A 24 -6.01 -7.13 24.46
C LYS A 24 -6.53 -5.68 24.50
N ASN A 25 -7.77 -5.59 24.99
CA ASN A 25 -8.46 -4.43 25.56
C ASN A 25 -9.37 -3.63 24.62
N GLU A 26 -10.66 -3.97 24.74
CA GLU A 26 -11.78 -3.04 24.77
C GLU A 26 -11.42 -1.71 25.46
N PHE A 27 -12.22 -0.69 25.09
CA PHE A 27 -12.54 0.49 25.90
C PHE A 27 -11.70 1.74 25.63
N LEU A 28 -12.07 2.51 24.60
CA LEU A 28 -12.03 3.99 24.65
C LEU A 28 -13.13 4.59 23.77
N ALA A 29 -14.37 4.40 24.18
CA ALA A 29 -15.48 5.27 23.82
C ALA A 29 -16.00 5.93 25.10
N ASP A 30 -15.24 6.89 25.64
CA ASP A 30 -15.78 8.09 26.29
C ASP A 30 -14.65 8.99 26.81
N LYS A 31 -14.47 10.15 26.18
CA LYS A 31 -14.06 11.44 26.79
C LYS A 31 -13.65 12.44 25.71
N LYS A 32 -14.65 13.05 25.07
CA LYS A 32 -14.58 14.49 24.86
C LYS A 32 -15.31 15.10 26.05
N ASP A 33 -14.53 15.53 27.04
CA ASP A 33 -14.87 16.69 27.85
C ASP A 33 -13.69 17.07 28.76
N ASN A 34 -13.34 18.35 28.67
CA ASN A 34 -12.56 19.16 29.60
C ASN A 34 -11.03 18.99 29.65
N ILE A 35 -10.35 19.64 28.70
CA ILE A 35 -9.06 20.27 28.97
C ILE A 35 -9.34 21.59 29.70
N ALA A 36 -9.16 21.60 31.02
CA ALA A 36 -8.86 22.83 31.76
C ALA A 36 -8.17 22.51 33.09
N ASN A 37 -7.01 23.14 33.27
CA ASN A 37 -6.33 23.44 34.54
C ASN A 37 -5.50 22.36 35.26
N SER A 38 -4.19 22.53 35.07
CA SER A 38 -3.25 23.09 36.06
C SER A 38 -2.27 22.15 36.77
N ASN A 39 -0.99 22.42 36.49
CA ASN A 39 0.15 22.59 37.39
C ASN A 39 0.74 21.38 38.15
N LYS A 40 2.07 21.23 37.93
CA LYS A 40 3.16 20.92 38.89
C LYS A 40 3.08 19.54 39.58
N GLU A 41 4.14 18.78 39.83
CA GLU A 41 5.57 19.01 40.05
C GLU A 41 6.28 17.63 40.06
N GLU A 42 7.60 17.67 39.87
CA GLU A 42 8.69 16.73 40.19
C GLU A 42 8.49 15.25 40.63
N PHE A 43 9.23 14.37 39.94
CA PHE A 43 10.29 13.45 40.41
C PHE A 43 9.95 12.31 41.41
N SER A 44 10.25 11.05 41.03
CA SER A 44 11.15 10.13 41.78
C SER A 44 11.06 8.70 41.23
N ASP A 45 12.24 8.12 40.98
CA ASP A 45 12.46 6.69 40.75
C ASP A 45 12.04 5.85 41.96
N THR A 46 11.43 4.69 41.70
CA THR A 46 11.63 3.44 42.47
C THR A 46 11.02 2.28 41.66
N TYR A 47 11.86 1.38 41.18
CA TYR A 47 11.46 0.04 40.73
C TYR A 47 11.46 -0.87 41.96
N GLU A 48 10.32 -1.50 42.26
CA GLU A 48 10.26 -2.61 43.22
C GLU A 48 10.29 -3.94 42.47
N GLU A 49 11.32 -4.70 42.81
CA GLU A 49 11.63 -6.07 42.44
C GLU A 49 10.72 -7.02 43.25
N TYR A 50 10.07 -7.97 42.59
CA TYR A 50 9.46 -9.13 43.23
C TYR A 50 10.07 -10.39 42.63
N GLU A 51 10.98 -11.00 43.39
CA GLU A 51 11.40 -12.40 43.22
C GLU A 51 10.26 -13.32 43.65
N ASP A 52 9.98 -14.36 42.87
CA ASP A 52 9.50 -15.64 43.42
C ASP A 52 9.98 -16.83 42.55
N GLU A 53 10.25 -17.91 43.26
CA GLU A 53 11.10 -19.07 43.01
C GLU A 53 10.85 -19.94 41.75
N TYR A 54 11.96 -20.45 41.21
CA TYR A 54 12.04 -21.54 40.22
C TYR A 54 11.69 -22.91 40.82
N SER A 55 10.80 -23.67 40.16
CA SER A 55 10.79 -25.13 40.26
C SER A 55 10.62 -25.79 38.89
N ASP A 56 11.72 -26.36 38.41
CA ASP A 56 11.88 -27.59 37.62
C ASP A 56 10.66 -28.10 36.83
N TYR A 57 10.60 -27.76 35.55
CA TYR A 57 10.00 -28.59 34.52
C TYR A 57 10.98 -28.69 33.35
N SER A 58 11.42 -29.91 33.09
CA SER A 58 12.44 -30.29 32.12
C SER A 58 12.13 -29.78 30.71
N GLU A 59 13.13 -29.16 30.08
CA GLU A 59 13.12 -28.82 28.65
C GLU A 59 12.92 -30.10 27.81
N PRO A 60 11.85 -30.22 27.02
CA PRO A 60 11.89 -31.10 25.86
C PRO A 60 12.82 -30.45 24.84
N SER A 61 13.95 -31.11 24.61
CA SER A 61 14.96 -30.82 23.59
C SER A 61 14.33 -30.25 22.31
N GLU A 62 14.88 -29.13 21.86
CA GLU A 62 14.66 -28.55 20.53
C GLU A 62 14.91 -29.61 19.45
N GLU A 63 13.85 -30.28 19.01
CA GLU A 63 13.82 -30.82 17.66
C GLU A 63 13.60 -29.63 16.72
N ASP A 64 14.72 -29.22 16.15
CA ASP A 64 14.95 -28.31 15.04
C ASP A 64 13.99 -28.58 13.87
N SER A 65 12.73 -28.17 14.01
CA SER A 65 11.78 -28.00 12.91
C SER A 65 12.00 -26.62 12.31
N SER A 66 13.18 -26.47 11.71
CA SER A 66 13.41 -25.56 10.60
C SER A 66 12.55 -26.04 9.42
N ASP A 67 11.23 -25.89 9.53
CA ASP A 67 10.39 -25.74 8.35
C ASP A 67 10.80 -24.41 7.71
N SER A 68 11.87 -24.47 6.92
CA SER A 68 12.24 -23.37 6.05
C SER A 68 11.05 -23.18 5.12
N TYR A 69 10.24 -22.16 5.36
CA TYR A 69 9.28 -21.69 4.37
C TYR A 69 10.07 -21.50 3.08
N SER A 70 9.88 -22.42 2.14
CA SER A 70 10.45 -22.30 0.81
C SER A 70 9.73 -21.13 0.16
N THR A 71 10.26 -19.93 0.36
CA THR A 71 9.82 -18.73 -0.35
C THR A 71 10.27 -18.91 -1.79
N SER A 72 9.42 -19.52 -2.62
CA SER A 72 9.63 -19.50 -4.06
C SER A 72 9.66 -18.04 -4.49
N SER A 73 10.81 -17.57 -4.94
CA SER A 73 10.90 -16.29 -5.63
C SER A 73 9.95 -16.36 -6.83
N VAL A 74 8.89 -15.55 -6.82
CA VAL A 74 8.00 -15.45 -7.96
C VAL A 74 8.77 -14.71 -9.04
N ASP A 75 8.96 -15.35 -10.19
CA ASP A 75 9.46 -14.65 -11.38
C ASP A 75 8.36 -13.68 -11.83
N VAL A 76 8.62 -12.38 -11.68
CA VAL A 76 7.65 -11.33 -11.97
C VAL A 76 7.25 -11.33 -13.45
N GLU A 77 8.20 -11.64 -14.34
CA GLU A 77 7.92 -11.73 -15.76
C GLU A 77 7.07 -12.96 -16.09
N GLU A 78 7.36 -14.11 -15.48
CA GLU A 78 6.51 -15.30 -15.59
C GLU A 78 5.08 -15.01 -15.08
N TYR A 79 4.96 -14.33 -13.94
CA TYR A 79 3.67 -13.95 -13.37
C TYR A 79 2.85 -13.08 -14.34
N TYR A 80 3.42 -12.00 -14.87
CA TYR A 80 2.67 -11.10 -15.76
C TYR A 80 2.38 -11.75 -17.11
N ASN A 81 3.28 -12.58 -17.64
CA ASN A 81 2.99 -13.36 -18.86
C ASN A 81 1.83 -14.35 -18.67
N ARG A 82 1.61 -14.86 -17.45
CA ARG A 82 0.50 -15.77 -17.14
C ARG A 82 -0.81 -15.04 -16.88
N THR A 83 -0.76 -13.86 -16.29
CA THR A 83 -1.93 -13.16 -15.74
C THR A 83 -2.38 -11.96 -16.56
N SER A 84 -1.57 -11.50 -17.52
CA SER A 84 -1.80 -10.25 -18.25
C SER A 84 -1.26 -10.32 -19.67
N GLU A 85 -1.74 -9.40 -20.52
CA GLU A 85 -1.07 -9.03 -21.76
C GLU A 85 -0.09 -7.89 -21.47
N ILE A 86 1.20 -8.07 -21.79
CA ILE A 86 2.21 -7.01 -21.67
C ILE A 86 2.27 -6.23 -22.99
N LEU A 87 1.82 -4.98 -22.97
CA LEU A 87 1.80 -4.10 -24.14
C LEU A 87 3.18 -3.51 -24.41
N SER A 88 3.88 -3.10 -23.36
CA SER A 88 5.24 -2.55 -23.47
C SER A 88 6.04 -2.70 -22.17
N LYS A 89 7.37 -2.64 -22.31
CA LYS A 89 8.31 -2.54 -21.20
C LYS A 89 9.22 -1.34 -21.45
N THR A 90 9.35 -0.47 -20.46
CA THR A 90 10.13 0.77 -20.57
C THR A 90 11.06 0.88 -19.37
N ASP A 91 12.36 1.11 -19.61
CA ASP A 91 13.30 1.38 -18.52
C ASP A 91 12.92 2.69 -17.83
N VAL A 92 12.94 2.70 -16.50
CA VAL A 92 12.54 3.85 -15.68
C VAL A 92 13.33 5.11 -16.09
N ASP A 93 14.64 5.01 -16.35
CA ASP A 93 15.47 6.16 -16.75
C ASP A 93 15.19 6.71 -18.16
N SER A 94 14.51 5.91 -19.00
CA SER A 94 14.18 6.25 -20.38
C SER A 94 12.77 6.82 -20.56
N SER A 95 11.93 6.72 -19.52
CA SER A 95 10.52 7.10 -19.64
C SER A 95 10.34 8.63 -19.66
N PRO A 96 9.68 9.19 -20.68
CA PRO A 96 9.42 10.63 -20.76
C PRO A 96 8.24 11.08 -19.87
N ASN A 97 7.50 10.14 -19.29
CA ASN A 97 6.25 10.44 -18.57
C ASN A 97 6.44 10.58 -17.05
N GLN A 98 7.66 10.39 -16.56
CA GLN A 98 7.94 10.56 -15.15
C GLN A 98 7.81 12.02 -14.73
N VAL A 99 7.33 12.22 -13.50
CA VAL A 99 7.13 13.52 -12.90
C VAL A 99 7.96 13.65 -11.63
N SER A 100 8.37 14.87 -11.29
CA SER A 100 9.05 15.13 -10.03
C SER A 100 8.08 15.16 -8.85
N GLU A 101 8.59 15.12 -7.62
CA GLU A 101 7.79 15.23 -6.40
C GLU A 101 6.91 16.47 -6.39
N LYS A 102 7.48 17.61 -6.76
CA LYS A 102 6.76 18.88 -6.89
C LYS A 102 5.60 18.79 -7.89
N GLN A 103 5.83 18.14 -9.02
CA GLN A 103 4.81 17.99 -10.06
C GLN A 103 3.72 17.01 -9.61
N ALA A 104 4.08 15.87 -9.01
CA ALA A 104 3.13 14.93 -8.41
C ALA A 104 2.25 15.61 -7.34
N LYS A 105 2.84 16.36 -6.40
CA LYS A 105 2.08 17.16 -5.41
C LYS A 105 1.04 18.07 -6.07
N LYS A 106 1.43 18.74 -7.16
CA LYS A 106 0.53 19.60 -7.92
C LYS A 106 -0.58 18.79 -8.58
N ASP A 107 -0.26 17.66 -9.22
CA ASP A 107 -1.23 16.85 -9.95
C ASP A 107 -2.26 16.21 -9.02
N PHE A 108 -1.85 15.69 -7.87
CA PHE A 108 -2.77 15.24 -6.82
C PHE A 108 -3.64 16.39 -6.26
N ALA A 109 -3.05 17.57 -6.01
CA ALA A 109 -3.80 18.72 -5.51
C ALA A 109 -4.84 19.25 -6.53
N ASP A 110 -4.52 19.26 -7.82
CA ASP A 110 -5.42 19.65 -8.92
C ASP A 110 -6.56 18.66 -9.14
N ARG A 111 -6.41 17.43 -8.63
CA ARG A 111 -7.43 16.38 -8.58
C ARG A 111 -8.22 16.40 -7.27
N GLY A 112 -8.05 17.43 -6.44
CA GLY A 112 -8.81 17.59 -5.21
C GLY A 112 -8.29 16.77 -4.03
N PHE A 113 -7.18 16.03 -4.18
CA PHE A 113 -6.58 15.24 -3.11
C PHE A 113 -5.66 16.07 -2.20
N LYS A 114 -6.11 17.27 -1.83
CA LYS A 114 -5.35 18.18 -0.97
C LYS A 114 -5.28 17.62 0.45
N ASP A 115 -4.19 17.93 1.16
CA ASP A 115 -3.97 17.60 2.57
C ASP A 115 -3.69 16.11 2.91
N PHE A 116 -3.52 15.25 1.91
CA PHE A 116 -3.07 13.87 2.10
C PHE A 116 -1.57 13.71 1.83
N PRO A 117 -0.84 12.92 2.63
CA PRO A 117 0.56 12.62 2.36
C PRO A 117 0.67 11.79 1.07
N ILE A 118 1.73 12.06 0.31
CA ILE A 118 2.03 11.30 -0.92
C ILE A 118 3.35 10.59 -0.69
N MET A 119 3.33 9.27 -0.76
CA MET A 119 4.47 8.41 -0.47
C MET A 119 5.16 7.95 -1.75
N THR A 120 6.38 7.47 -1.61
CA THR A 120 7.09 6.73 -2.65
C THR A 120 8.04 5.70 -2.06
N CYS A 121 8.24 4.56 -2.73
CA CYS A 121 9.05 3.46 -2.22
C CYS A 121 10.41 3.34 -2.89
N TYR A 122 10.60 3.93 -4.08
CA TYR A 122 11.81 3.74 -4.88
C TYR A 122 12.27 5.04 -5.52
N ASP A 123 13.59 5.21 -5.68
CA ASP A 123 14.18 6.26 -6.52
C ASP A 123 14.14 5.87 -8.01
N ALA A 124 14.42 6.82 -8.90
CA ALA A 124 14.49 6.56 -10.35
C ALA A 124 15.56 5.51 -10.76
N LYS A 125 16.48 5.14 -9.87
CA LYS A 125 17.50 4.11 -10.12
C LYS A 125 17.08 2.73 -9.61
N GLY A 126 15.87 2.60 -9.04
CA GLY A 126 15.35 1.36 -8.48
C GLY A 126 15.86 1.04 -7.07
N ASN A 127 16.51 1.99 -6.38
CA ASN A 127 16.86 1.82 -4.97
C ASN A 127 15.63 2.06 -4.11
N PHE A 128 15.44 1.22 -3.09
CA PHE A 128 14.40 1.42 -2.10
C PHE A 128 14.72 2.65 -1.23
N GLU A 129 13.75 3.58 -1.09
CA GLU A 129 13.92 4.85 -0.37
C GLU A 129 12.82 5.13 0.67
N ASP A 130 11.66 4.47 0.58
CA ASP A 130 10.50 4.59 1.49
C ASP A 130 10.31 5.96 2.18
N LYS A 131 9.70 6.87 1.44
CA LYS A 131 9.40 8.23 1.86
C LYS A 131 7.91 8.37 2.14
N GLU A 132 7.57 8.70 3.37
CA GLU A 132 6.18 8.80 3.84
C GLU A 132 5.45 10.07 3.34
N ASP A 133 6.19 11.13 3.01
CA ASP A 133 5.64 12.32 2.36
C ASP A 133 6.69 13.01 1.48
N ILE A 134 6.38 13.14 0.20
CA ILE A 134 7.23 13.83 -0.78
C ILE A 134 7.20 15.35 -0.57
N SER A 135 8.23 16.04 -1.03
CA SER A 135 8.36 17.49 -0.85
C SER A 135 7.74 18.29 -2.00
N GLU A 136 7.00 19.35 -1.65
CA GLU A 136 6.46 20.31 -2.63
C GLU A 136 7.54 21.13 -3.38
N SER A 137 8.78 21.12 -2.90
CA SER A 137 9.89 21.88 -3.48
C SER A 137 10.97 21.01 -4.11
N SER A 138 10.80 19.69 -4.14
CA SER A 138 11.79 18.75 -4.66
C SER A 138 11.59 18.47 -6.15
N ASP A 139 12.71 18.42 -6.87
CA ASP A 139 12.78 17.99 -8.26
C ASP A 139 13.20 16.50 -8.38
N GLU A 140 13.24 15.77 -7.26
CA GLU A 140 13.44 14.32 -7.27
C GLU A 140 12.33 13.61 -8.03
N ILE A 141 12.69 12.54 -8.74
CA ILE A 141 11.79 11.78 -9.59
C ILE A 141 11.75 10.35 -9.07
N HIS A 142 10.52 9.83 -8.98
CA HIS A 142 10.25 8.48 -8.51
C HIS A 142 9.42 7.70 -9.55
N PRO A 143 9.55 6.36 -9.60
CA PRO A 143 8.77 5.55 -10.54
C PRO A 143 7.26 5.62 -10.28
N SER A 144 6.88 5.71 -9.00
CA SER A 144 5.49 5.73 -8.55
C SER A 144 5.31 6.64 -7.33
N TYR A 145 4.17 7.30 -7.28
CA TYR A 145 3.66 8.04 -6.13
C TYR A 145 2.36 7.40 -5.64
N ILE A 146 2.19 7.32 -4.32
CA ILE A 146 1.09 6.58 -3.69
C ILE A 146 0.39 7.47 -2.67
N MET A 147 -0.93 7.46 -2.66
CA MET A 147 -1.73 8.17 -1.66
C MET A 147 -2.84 7.27 -1.14
N TYR A 148 -3.06 7.30 0.18
CA TYR A 148 -4.24 6.73 0.82
C TYR A 148 -5.31 7.81 0.97
N TYR A 149 -6.42 7.66 0.24
CA TYR A 149 -7.54 8.58 0.25
C TYR A 149 -8.73 7.99 0.99
N TYR A 150 -9.24 8.70 1.98
CA TYR A 150 -10.47 8.34 2.70
C TYR A 150 -11.62 9.22 2.21
N THR A 151 -12.69 8.60 1.73
CA THR A 151 -13.93 9.32 1.44
C THR A 151 -14.62 9.76 2.73
N ALA A 152 -15.62 10.65 2.62
CA ALA A 152 -16.44 11.06 3.78
C ALA A 152 -17.12 9.87 4.48
N ASP A 153 -17.47 8.83 3.72
CA ASP A 153 -18.07 7.58 4.22
C ASP A 153 -17.03 6.57 4.73
N LYS A 154 -15.77 7.01 4.87
CA LYS A 154 -14.63 6.24 5.39
C LYS A 154 -14.22 5.05 4.52
N ASN A 155 -14.56 5.06 3.23
CA ASN A 155 -14.03 4.10 2.28
C ASN A 155 -12.58 4.48 1.95
N LEU A 156 -11.67 3.53 2.14
CA LEU A 156 -10.26 3.69 1.79
C LEU A 156 -10.04 3.32 0.32
N TRP A 157 -9.40 4.24 -0.39
CA TRP A 157 -8.86 4.07 -1.73
C TRP A 157 -7.34 4.26 -1.71
N VAL A 158 -6.62 3.45 -2.49
CA VAL A 158 -5.23 3.77 -2.83
C VAL A 158 -5.20 4.38 -4.22
N ILE A 159 -4.62 5.57 -4.32
CA ILE A 159 -4.42 6.28 -5.57
C ILE A 159 -2.93 6.20 -5.91
N TYR A 160 -2.65 5.76 -7.15
CA TYR A 160 -1.30 5.70 -7.69
C TYR A 160 -1.16 6.73 -8.81
N GLU A 161 0.00 7.34 -8.88
CA GLU A 161 0.53 7.93 -10.11
C GLU A 161 1.82 7.17 -10.46
N THR A 162 1.72 6.26 -11.43
CA THR A 162 2.87 5.46 -11.89
C THR A 162 3.16 5.84 -13.32
N ASN A 163 4.40 6.24 -13.60
CA ASN A 163 4.79 6.66 -14.96
C ASN A 163 3.86 7.75 -15.55
N GLY A 164 3.40 8.69 -14.72
CA GLY A 164 2.47 9.76 -15.09
C GLY A 164 1.01 9.34 -15.30
N GLN A 165 0.68 8.07 -15.02
CA GLN A 165 -0.68 7.54 -15.16
C GLN A 165 -1.35 7.38 -13.80
N PHE A 166 -2.55 7.98 -13.66
CA PHE A 166 -3.38 7.84 -12.48
C PHE A 166 -4.18 6.53 -12.51
N GLN A 167 -4.18 5.85 -11.36
CA GLN A 167 -4.89 4.59 -11.12
C GLN A 167 -5.45 4.59 -9.69
N ALA A 168 -6.59 3.94 -9.46
CA ALA A 168 -7.22 3.89 -8.15
C ALA A 168 -7.74 2.50 -7.80
N TYR A 169 -7.52 2.08 -6.55
CA TYR A 169 -7.91 0.78 -6.03
C TYR A 169 -8.82 0.93 -4.80
N PRO A 170 -10.08 0.45 -4.84
CA PRO A 170 -11.03 0.53 -3.72
C PRO A 170 -10.75 -0.52 -2.63
N THR A 171 -9.70 -0.30 -1.86
CA THR A 171 -9.17 -1.24 -0.86
C THR A 171 -10.19 -1.72 0.17
N PHE A 172 -10.94 -0.79 0.78
CA PHE A 172 -11.88 -1.19 1.85
C PHE A 172 -13.04 -2.03 1.32
N TYR A 173 -13.50 -1.76 0.10
CA TYR A 173 -14.55 -2.55 -0.55
C TYR A 173 -14.12 -4.01 -0.71
N PHE A 174 -12.89 -4.26 -1.19
CA PHE A 174 -12.39 -5.63 -1.33
C PHE A 174 -12.22 -6.34 0.01
N PHE A 175 -11.70 -5.64 1.03
CA PHE A 175 -11.61 -6.22 2.38
C PHE A 175 -12.99 -6.60 2.93
N ALA A 176 -13.97 -5.69 2.86
CA ALA A 176 -15.31 -5.95 3.37
C ALA A 176 -16.01 -7.11 2.66
N LYS A 177 -15.76 -7.29 1.36
CA LYS A 177 -16.31 -8.40 0.56
C LYS A 177 -15.59 -9.73 0.84
N SER A 178 -14.27 -9.69 0.98
CA SER A 178 -13.45 -10.86 1.33
C SER A 178 -13.85 -11.42 2.71
N GLU A 179 -14.06 -10.56 3.71
CA GLU A 179 -14.57 -10.96 5.03
C GLU A 179 -15.94 -11.65 4.97
N LYS A 180 -16.76 -11.32 3.96
CA LYS A 180 -18.06 -11.95 3.71
C LYS A 180 -17.95 -13.25 2.89
N ASN A 181 -16.74 -13.71 2.57
CA ASN A 181 -16.45 -14.83 1.66
C ASN A 181 -17.11 -14.67 0.27
N GLU A 182 -17.30 -13.43 -0.19
CA GLU A 182 -17.71 -13.18 -1.56
C GLU A 182 -16.50 -13.38 -2.49
N ASN A 183 -16.70 -14.12 -3.59
CA ASN A 183 -15.66 -14.27 -4.60
C ASN A 183 -15.58 -12.98 -5.43
N VAL A 184 -14.77 -12.04 -4.97
CA VAL A 184 -14.58 -10.74 -5.60
C VAL A 184 -13.24 -10.74 -6.30
N LYS A 185 -13.27 -10.41 -7.60
CA LYS A 185 -12.06 -10.18 -8.40
C LYS A 185 -11.48 -8.82 -8.02
N ASP A 186 -10.19 -8.58 -8.20
CA ASP A 186 -9.68 -7.22 -8.06
C ASP A 186 -10.19 -6.32 -9.20
N MET A 187 -10.39 -5.04 -8.91
CA MET A 187 -10.67 -4.00 -9.90
C MET A 187 -9.77 -2.80 -9.64
N ILE A 188 -9.17 -2.31 -10.72
CA ILE A 188 -8.41 -1.07 -10.73
C ILE A 188 -9.10 -0.10 -11.68
N LEU A 189 -9.41 1.09 -11.18
CA LEU A 189 -9.81 2.21 -12.03
C LEU A 189 -8.56 2.81 -12.66
N CYS A 190 -8.60 3.11 -13.95
CA CYS A 190 -7.48 3.71 -14.66
C CYS A 190 -7.98 4.76 -15.65
N GLU A 191 -7.18 5.79 -15.93
CA GLU A 191 -7.49 6.76 -17.00
C GLU A 191 -7.16 6.21 -18.42
N SER A 192 -6.73 4.95 -18.50
CA SER A 192 -6.44 4.20 -19.73
C SER A 192 -7.09 2.82 -19.69
N GLU A 193 -7.04 2.10 -20.82
CA GLU A 193 -7.46 0.68 -20.91
C GLU A 193 -6.46 -0.27 -20.23
N SER A 194 -5.24 0.20 -19.97
CA SER A 194 -4.12 -0.55 -19.40
C SER A 194 -3.54 0.16 -18.18
N ILE A 195 -2.81 -0.58 -17.35
CA ILE A 195 -2.16 -0.06 -16.14
C ILE A 195 -0.64 -0.10 -16.27
N ASN A 196 0.03 0.92 -15.73
CA ASN A 196 1.48 0.94 -15.55
C ASN A 196 1.84 0.40 -14.17
N VAL A 197 2.71 -0.60 -14.14
CA VAL A 197 3.28 -1.16 -12.91
C VAL A 197 4.80 -0.97 -12.95
N HIS A 198 5.38 -0.43 -11.87
CA HIS A 198 6.83 -0.43 -11.69
C HIS A 198 7.28 -1.80 -11.18
N ILE A 199 8.25 -2.40 -11.86
CA ILE A 199 8.89 -3.66 -11.50
C ILE A 199 10.28 -3.34 -10.93
N PRO A 200 10.47 -3.40 -9.61
CA PRO A 200 11.74 -3.00 -8.99
C PRO A 200 12.92 -3.90 -9.37
N ASP A 201 12.68 -5.19 -9.62
CA ASP A 201 13.72 -6.19 -9.88
C ASP A 201 14.57 -5.90 -11.12
N ASN A 202 13.95 -5.32 -12.15
CA ASN A 202 14.62 -4.90 -13.38
C ASN A 202 14.54 -3.38 -13.62
N ASN A 203 13.95 -2.63 -12.68
CA ASN A 203 13.71 -1.19 -12.75
C ASN A 203 13.03 -0.76 -14.06
N GLN A 204 11.93 -1.44 -14.42
CA GLN A 204 11.14 -1.16 -15.62
C GLN A 204 9.69 -0.85 -15.27
N PHE A 205 9.03 -0.08 -16.12
CA PHE A 205 7.57 -0.02 -16.18
C PHE A 205 7.05 -1.09 -17.13
N TYR A 206 6.05 -1.83 -16.69
CA TYR A 206 5.25 -2.70 -17.55
C TYR A 206 3.89 -2.03 -17.77
N ASP A 207 3.52 -1.81 -19.03
CA ASP A 207 2.17 -1.41 -19.42
C ASP A 207 1.38 -2.67 -19.75
N ILE A 208 0.34 -2.97 -18.98
CA ILE A 208 -0.33 -4.27 -19.01
C ILE A 208 -1.86 -4.16 -19.04
N ILE A 209 -2.48 -5.17 -19.64
CA ILE A 209 -3.91 -5.45 -19.53
C ILE A 209 -4.08 -6.77 -18.78
N PRO A 210 -4.56 -6.77 -17.52
CA PRO A 210 -4.90 -7.98 -16.80
C PRO A 210 -5.91 -8.84 -17.57
N ASN A 211 -5.77 -10.17 -17.50
CA ASN A 211 -6.59 -11.11 -18.25
C ASN A 211 -8.07 -11.22 -17.78
N GLY A 212 -8.46 -10.47 -16.74
CA GLY A 212 -9.81 -10.45 -16.19
C GLY A 212 -10.17 -11.61 -15.25
N THR A 213 -9.23 -12.53 -14.99
CA THR A 213 -9.44 -13.64 -14.04
C THR A 213 -9.30 -13.15 -12.61
N ASP A 214 -8.13 -12.57 -12.30
CA ASP A 214 -7.75 -12.15 -10.95
C ASP A 214 -7.97 -10.65 -10.74
N CYS A 215 -7.71 -9.86 -11.78
CA CYS A 215 -7.87 -8.40 -11.76
C CYS A 215 -8.50 -7.93 -13.07
N VAL A 216 -9.29 -6.88 -12.98
CA VAL A 216 -9.96 -6.22 -14.08
C VAL A 216 -9.60 -4.73 -14.08
N VAL A 217 -9.30 -4.18 -15.25
CA VAL A 217 -9.11 -2.72 -15.40
C VAL A 217 -10.41 -2.11 -15.88
N ARG A 218 -10.79 -0.99 -15.26
CA ARG A 218 -11.95 -0.20 -15.64
C ARG A 218 -11.51 1.21 -15.97
N LYS A 219 -11.65 1.55 -17.24
CA LYS A 219 -11.32 2.88 -17.71
C LYS A 219 -12.35 3.89 -17.22
N VAL A 220 -11.86 5.00 -16.69
CA VAL A 220 -12.64 6.17 -16.30
C VAL A 220 -12.03 7.41 -16.97
N ASP A 221 -12.83 8.45 -17.15
CA ASP A 221 -12.35 9.66 -17.83
C ASP A 221 -11.32 10.42 -16.98
N ARG A 222 -11.54 10.46 -15.66
CA ARG A 222 -10.67 11.16 -14.71
C ARG A 222 -10.81 10.58 -13.31
N ILE A 223 -9.68 10.36 -12.66
CA ILE A 223 -9.58 10.02 -11.24
C ILE A 223 -9.33 11.30 -10.45
N ASP A 224 -10.33 11.76 -9.73
CA ASP A 224 -10.26 12.87 -8.79
C ASP A 224 -11.10 12.61 -7.55
N ALA A 225 -10.93 13.45 -6.53
CA ALA A 225 -11.58 13.30 -5.24
C ALA A 225 -13.12 13.33 -5.36
N ASP A 226 -13.67 14.15 -6.26
CA ASP A 226 -15.12 14.25 -6.48
C ASP A 226 -15.66 12.96 -7.08
N TYR A 227 -15.01 12.43 -8.12
CA TYR A 227 -15.40 11.16 -8.72
C TYR A 227 -15.32 10.00 -7.74
N ILE A 228 -14.18 9.83 -7.06
CA ILE A 228 -13.96 8.74 -6.09
C ILE A 228 -14.96 8.83 -4.93
N SER A 229 -15.28 10.03 -4.46
CA SER A 229 -16.25 10.23 -3.36
C SER A 229 -17.70 10.04 -3.80
N SER A 230 -17.98 10.05 -5.10
CA SER A 230 -19.33 9.81 -5.64
C SER A 230 -19.68 8.33 -5.78
N LEU A 231 -18.68 7.44 -5.77
CA LEU A 231 -18.87 6.01 -5.98
C LEU A 231 -19.41 5.33 -4.71
N THR A 232 -20.57 4.70 -4.85
CA THR A 232 -21.13 3.79 -3.84
C THR A 232 -20.64 2.35 -4.05
N GLU A 233 -20.89 1.46 -3.08
CA GLU A 233 -20.64 0.02 -3.27
C GLU A 233 -21.43 -0.53 -4.47
N GLU A 234 -22.67 -0.05 -4.70
CA GLU A 234 -23.49 -0.46 -5.84
C GLU A 234 -22.90 0.01 -7.17
N ASP A 235 -22.30 1.20 -7.21
CA ASP A 235 -21.60 1.70 -8.40
C ASP A 235 -20.38 0.83 -8.69
N ILE A 236 -19.60 0.47 -7.66
CA ILE A 236 -18.44 -0.43 -7.79
C ILE A 236 -18.88 -1.83 -8.25
N ASP A 237 -19.98 -2.36 -7.71
CA ASP A 237 -20.60 -3.61 -8.17
C ASP A 237 -21.08 -3.51 -9.64
N GLY A 238 -21.48 -2.31 -10.09
CA GLY A 238 -21.87 -2.06 -11.48
C GLY A 238 -20.70 -1.98 -12.47
N LEU A 239 -19.46 -1.92 -11.97
CA LEU A 239 -18.26 -1.88 -12.79
C LEU A 239 -17.72 -3.29 -13.11
N TRP A 240 -18.47 -4.36 -12.91
CA TRP A 240 -18.06 -5.73 -13.28
C TRP A 240 -18.45 -6.14 -14.71
#